data_AF-A0A382GMP5-F1
#
_entry.id   AF-A0A382GMP5-F1
#
_cell.length_a   1.000
_cell.length_b   1.000
_cell.length_c   1.000
_cell.angle_alpha   90.00
_cell.angle_beta   90.00
_cell.angle_gamma   90.00
#
_symmetry.space_group_name_H-M   'P 1'
#
loop_
_entity.id
_entity.type
_entity.pdbx_description
1 polymer ?
#
loop_
_entity_poly.entity_id
_entity_poly.type
_entity_poly.pdbx_seq_one_letter_code
_entity_poly.pdbx_strand_id
1 'polypeptide(L)'
;MTEIDITKSAQDYLSELLEKQDKDVIGIKIFVIEPGTPKAETCIAYFQKDDVLQEYFLTEEYAFNLYLETNSLPFIEDAKIDFASDKLGGTLTIKAPNAKLPLFNENGSLEDKVNYMLYSEINPGLSAHGGEVSLVELLNKDTAVLQFGGGCQGCGMVDLTLKDGVEKTLLENIPELKKIVDVTDHSYKENAYYK
;
A
#
# COMPACT_ATOMS: atom_id res chain seq x y z
N MET A 1 -8.23 9.12 14.88
CA MET A 1 -8.08 7.78 15.50
C MET A 1 -8.53 6.85 14.39
N THR A 2 -7.65 6.00 13.86
CA THR A 2 -7.98 5.14 12.72
C THR A 2 -9.11 4.21 13.14
N GLU A 3 -10.32 4.42 12.62
CA GLU A 3 -11.49 3.60 12.97
C GLU A 3 -11.43 2.29 12.16
N ILE A 4 -11.04 1.20 12.83
CA ILE A 4 -11.22 -0.17 12.32
C ILE A 4 -12.48 -0.74 12.98
N ASP A 5 -13.41 -1.23 12.19
CA ASP A 5 -14.64 -1.88 12.67
C ASP A 5 -14.44 -3.41 12.68
N ILE A 6 -14.17 -3.97 13.85
CA ILE A 6 -14.13 -5.44 14.05
C ILE A 6 -15.47 -5.88 14.62
N THR A 7 -16.25 -6.65 13.86
CA THR A 7 -17.55 -7.16 14.30
C THR A 7 -17.41 -8.07 15.51
N LYS A 8 -18.47 -8.19 16.33
CA LYS A 8 -18.44 -9.03 17.53
C LYS A 8 -18.08 -10.49 17.22
N SER A 9 -18.62 -11.04 16.13
CA SER A 9 -18.28 -12.41 15.68
C SER A 9 -16.81 -12.57 15.31
N ALA A 10 -16.21 -11.56 14.67
CA ALA A 10 -14.78 -11.56 14.36
C ALA A 10 -13.92 -11.46 15.62
N GLN A 11 -14.31 -10.61 16.59
CA GLN A 11 -13.61 -10.50 17.87
C GLN A 11 -13.59 -11.83 18.63
N ASP A 12 -14.74 -12.49 18.71
CA ASP A 12 -14.88 -13.77 19.41
C ASP A 12 -14.03 -14.85 18.72
N TYR A 13 -14.08 -14.93 17.38
CA TYR A 13 -13.26 -15.86 16.60
C TYR A 13 -11.75 -15.63 16.76
N LEU A 14 -11.29 -14.37 16.70
CA LEU A 14 -9.88 -14.02 16.88
C LEU A 14 -9.39 -14.35 18.30
N SER A 15 -10.24 -14.12 19.31
CA SER A 15 -9.94 -14.48 20.70
C SER A 15 -9.76 -15.99 20.86
N GLU A 16 -10.68 -16.79 20.29
CA GLU A 16 -10.58 -18.26 20.31
C GLU A 16 -9.34 -18.79 19.57
N LEU A 17 -8.90 -18.10 18.50
CA LEU A 17 -7.67 -18.46 17.79
C LEU A 17 -6.43 -18.21 18.66
N LEU A 18 -6.39 -17.08 19.38
CA LEU A 18 -5.30 -16.72 20.28
C LEU A 18 -5.17 -17.69 21.46
N GLU A 19 -6.28 -18.15 22.03
CA GLU A 19 -6.27 -19.14 23.13
C GLU A 19 -5.60 -20.48 22.75
N LYS A 20 -5.56 -20.78 21.45
CA LYS A 20 -4.94 -22.00 20.90
C LYS A 20 -3.47 -21.82 20.53
N GLN A 21 -2.93 -20.60 20.63
CA GLN A 21 -1.53 -20.32 20.30
C GLN A 21 -0.60 -20.52 21.50
N ASP A 22 0.69 -20.69 21.20
CA ASP A 22 1.73 -20.74 22.21
C ASP A 22 1.96 -19.39 22.89
N LYS A 23 2.69 -19.41 24.01
CA LYS A 23 2.94 -18.23 24.86
C LYS A 23 3.72 -17.11 24.18
N ASP A 24 4.25 -17.33 22.99
CA ASP A 24 5.03 -16.35 22.24
C ASP A 24 4.16 -15.47 21.33
N VAL A 25 2.91 -15.88 21.08
CA VAL A 25 1.88 -15.02 20.48
C VAL A 25 1.24 -14.17 21.58
N ILE A 26 1.27 -12.86 21.41
CA ILE A 26 0.80 -11.89 22.42
C ILE A 26 -0.33 -10.97 21.93
N GLY A 27 -0.84 -11.22 20.71
CA GLY A 27 -2.00 -10.53 20.16
C GLY A 27 -2.17 -10.74 18.66
N ILE A 28 -3.02 -9.92 18.06
CA ILE A 28 -3.25 -9.86 16.61
C ILE A 28 -2.57 -8.61 16.05
N LYS A 29 -1.99 -8.71 14.85
CA LYS A 29 -1.50 -7.56 14.11
C LYS A 29 -2.20 -7.38 12.76
N ILE A 30 -2.37 -6.12 12.39
CA ILE A 30 -2.90 -5.72 11.08
C ILE A 30 -1.87 -4.80 10.41
N PHE A 31 -1.58 -5.11 9.15
CA PHE A 31 -0.65 -4.37 8.30
C PHE A 31 -1.09 -4.49 6.84
N VAL A 32 -0.51 -3.67 5.98
CA VAL A 32 -0.76 -3.64 4.54
C VAL A 32 0.58 -3.90 3.84
N ILE A 33 0.62 -4.93 3.00
CA ILE A 33 1.74 -5.22 2.11
C ILE A 33 1.62 -4.30 0.90
N GLU A 34 2.74 -3.69 0.47
CA GLU A 34 2.78 -2.73 -0.67
C GLU A 34 1.68 -1.64 -0.58
N PRO A 35 1.57 -0.92 0.56
CA PRO A 35 0.49 0.03 0.80
C PRO A 35 0.49 1.15 -0.24
N GLY A 36 -0.72 1.55 -0.65
CA GLY A 36 -0.88 2.62 -1.63
C GLY A 36 -0.53 2.22 -3.05
N THR A 37 -0.37 0.93 -3.33
CA THR A 37 -0.22 0.38 -4.68
C THR A 37 -1.44 -0.44 -5.09
N PRO A 38 -1.64 -0.71 -6.40
CA PRO A 38 -2.68 -1.63 -6.88
C PRO A 38 -2.53 -3.05 -6.33
N LYS A 39 -1.33 -3.43 -5.89
CA LYS A 39 -0.97 -4.71 -5.28
C LYS A 39 -1.21 -4.74 -3.77
N ALA A 40 -1.69 -3.65 -3.18
CA ALA A 40 -1.86 -3.59 -1.74
C ALA A 40 -2.75 -4.71 -1.21
N GLU A 41 -2.25 -5.40 -0.19
CA GLU A 41 -2.95 -6.49 0.50
C GLU A 41 -2.99 -6.21 2.00
N THR A 42 -4.20 -6.13 2.56
CA THR A 42 -4.38 -5.99 4.01
C THR A 42 -4.34 -7.37 4.67
N CYS A 43 -3.44 -7.53 5.63
CA CYS A 43 -3.18 -8.79 6.30
C CYS A 43 -3.58 -8.75 7.77
N ILE A 44 -4.07 -9.89 8.27
CA ILE A 44 -4.26 -10.17 9.69
C ILE A 44 -3.30 -11.30 10.05
N ALA A 45 -2.47 -11.10 11.07
CA ALA A 45 -1.51 -12.10 11.53
C ALA A 45 -1.41 -12.11 13.06
N TYR A 46 -0.69 -13.08 13.61
CA TYR A 46 -0.32 -13.06 15.02
C TYR A 46 0.82 -12.08 15.26
N PHE A 47 0.74 -11.33 16.36
CA PHE A 47 1.85 -10.54 16.87
C PHE A 47 2.65 -11.41 17.85
N GLN A 48 3.94 -11.59 17.57
CA GLN A 48 4.85 -12.41 18.37
C GLN A 48 5.73 -11.52 19.28
N LYS A 49 6.31 -12.09 20.35
CA LYS A 49 7.17 -11.33 21.28
C LYS A 49 8.42 -10.72 20.63
N ASP A 50 8.89 -11.31 19.55
CA ASP A 50 10.06 -10.88 18.78
C ASP A 50 9.71 -9.87 17.68
N ASP A 51 8.42 -9.56 17.45
CA ASP A 51 8.01 -8.46 16.58
C ASP A 51 8.47 -7.09 17.14
N VAL A 52 8.77 -6.16 16.23
CA VAL A 52 9.30 -4.83 16.55
C VAL A 52 8.17 -3.91 17.02
N LEU A 53 7.92 -3.85 18.33
CA LEU A 53 6.85 -3.05 18.94
C LEU A 53 6.84 -1.57 18.53
N GLN A 54 8.00 -0.96 18.23
CA GLN A 54 8.10 0.46 17.87
C GLN A 54 7.43 0.79 16.53
N GLU A 55 7.23 -0.21 15.66
CA GLU A 55 6.57 -0.03 14.36
C GLU A 55 5.05 -0.12 14.48
N TYR A 56 4.51 -0.47 15.65
CA TYR A 56 3.09 -0.75 15.84
C TYR A 56 2.46 0.15 16.93
N PHE A 57 1.22 0.53 16.68
CA PHE A 57 0.33 1.12 17.67
C PHE A 57 -0.50 0.03 18.34
N LEU A 58 -0.42 -0.09 19.67
CA LEU A 58 -1.26 -1.00 20.45
C LEU A 58 -2.60 -0.33 20.78
N THR A 59 -3.69 -1.03 20.49
CA THR A 59 -5.03 -0.72 21.02
C THR A 59 -5.55 -1.88 21.88
N GLU A 60 -6.09 -1.53 23.05
CA GLU A 60 -6.65 -2.45 24.05
C GLU A 60 -8.19 -2.36 24.10
N GLU A 61 -8.82 -1.91 23.01
CA GLU A 61 -10.28 -1.76 22.91
C GLU A 61 -11.03 -3.10 22.82
N TYR A 62 -10.32 -4.18 22.52
CA TYR A 62 -10.87 -5.53 22.33
C TYR A 62 -10.42 -6.47 23.45
N ALA A 63 -11.02 -7.67 23.51
CA ALA A 63 -10.65 -8.71 24.47
C ALA A 63 -9.23 -9.30 24.26
N PHE A 64 -8.53 -8.83 23.22
CA PHE A 64 -7.16 -9.17 22.89
C PHE A 64 -6.39 -7.91 22.51
N ASN A 65 -5.06 -7.98 22.62
CA ASN A 65 -4.18 -6.91 22.16
C ASN A 65 -4.20 -6.85 20.62
N LEU A 66 -4.54 -5.68 20.07
CA LEU A 66 -4.47 -5.43 18.64
C LEU A 66 -3.34 -4.45 18.32
N TYR A 67 -2.44 -4.87 17.44
CA TYR A 67 -1.28 -4.10 17.01
C TYR A 67 -1.50 -3.63 15.56
N LEU A 68 -1.50 -2.32 15.35
CA LEU A 68 -1.68 -1.71 14.03
C LEU A 68 -0.35 -1.16 13.55
N GLU A 69 0.15 -1.62 12.40
CA GLU A 69 1.42 -1.10 11.88
C GLU A 69 1.29 0.39 11.52
N THR A 70 2.25 1.20 11.98
CA THR A 70 2.23 2.67 11.89
C THR A 70 2.14 3.14 10.44
N ASN A 71 2.91 2.53 9.53
CA ASN A 71 2.90 2.86 8.11
C ASN A 71 1.60 2.43 7.41
N SER A 72 0.88 1.47 7.99
CA SER A 72 -0.39 0.97 7.46
C SER A 72 -1.61 1.78 7.92
N LEU A 73 -1.48 2.61 8.97
CA LEU A 73 -2.60 3.37 9.54
C LEU A 73 -3.43 4.18 8.52
N PRO A 74 -2.83 4.88 7.53
CA PRO A 74 -3.60 5.62 6.52
C PRO A 74 -4.39 4.72 5.55
N PHE A 75 -4.00 3.45 5.43
CA PHE A 75 -4.53 2.50 4.44
C PHE A 75 -5.59 1.57 5.03
N ILE A 76 -5.64 1.47 6.36
CA ILE A 76 -6.61 0.66 7.10
C ILE A 76 -7.70 1.52 7.77
N GLU A 77 -7.75 2.81 7.47
CA GLU A 77 -8.88 3.67 7.83
C GLU A 77 -10.16 3.14 7.17
N ASP A 78 -11.24 3.06 7.96
CA ASP A 78 -12.53 2.45 7.59
C ASP A 78 -12.44 0.95 7.26
N ALA A 79 -11.37 0.27 7.68
CA ALA A 79 -11.27 -1.17 7.48
C ALA A 79 -12.32 -1.89 8.33
N LYS A 80 -13.00 -2.86 7.71
CA LYS A 80 -13.99 -3.70 8.37
C LYS A 80 -13.53 -5.15 8.39
N ILE A 81 -13.56 -5.75 9.57
CA ILE A 81 -13.24 -7.16 9.80
C ILE A 81 -14.50 -7.87 10.26
N ASP A 82 -14.88 -8.92 9.53
CA ASP A 82 -16.05 -9.71 9.84
C ASP A 82 -15.75 -11.20 9.79
N PHE A 83 -16.47 -11.97 10.59
CA PHE A 83 -16.41 -13.42 10.58
C PHE A 83 -17.81 -13.98 10.37
N ALA A 84 -17.95 -14.76 9.31
CA ALA A 84 -19.18 -15.48 8.99
C ALA A 84 -18.95 -16.98 9.21
N SER A 85 -19.60 -17.55 10.21
CA SER A 85 -19.56 -18.99 10.46
C SER A 85 -20.38 -19.76 9.42
N ASP A 86 -19.85 -20.86 8.89
CA ASP A 86 -20.57 -21.78 8.02
C ASP A 86 -20.30 -23.25 8.42
N LYS A 87 -20.86 -24.19 7.66
CA LYS A 87 -20.72 -25.63 7.92
C LYS A 87 -19.28 -26.16 7.76
N LEU A 88 -18.37 -25.37 7.20
CA LEU A 88 -16.98 -25.72 6.92
C LEU A 88 -15.99 -25.05 7.87
N GLY A 89 -16.47 -24.30 8.88
CA GLY A 89 -15.62 -23.61 9.86
C GLY A 89 -15.61 -22.10 9.73
N GLY A 90 -16.33 -21.53 8.77
CA GLY A 90 -16.49 -20.09 8.59
C GLY A 90 -15.33 -19.40 7.86
N THR A 91 -15.53 -18.11 7.55
CA THR A 91 -14.57 -17.28 6.83
C THR A 91 -14.38 -15.95 7.55
N LEU A 92 -13.12 -15.65 7.90
CA LEU A 92 -12.71 -14.32 8.35
C LEU A 92 -12.41 -13.45 7.11
N THR A 93 -13.05 -12.29 7.02
CA THR A 93 -12.90 -11.35 5.91
C THR A 93 -12.44 -10.00 6.44
N ILE A 94 -11.48 -9.39 5.75
CA ILE A 94 -11.09 -7.99 5.93
C ILE A 94 -11.40 -7.21 4.67
N LYS A 95 -12.01 -6.04 4.82
CA LYS A 95 -12.28 -5.08 3.74
C LYS A 95 -11.70 -3.74 4.15
N ALA A 96 -10.59 -3.36 3.53
CA ALA A 96 -9.97 -2.05 3.71
C ALA A 96 -10.18 -1.24 2.41
N PRO A 97 -11.17 -0.32 2.37
CA PRO A 97 -11.50 0.40 1.14
C PRO A 97 -10.35 1.27 0.63
N ASN A 98 -9.47 1.72 1.53
CA ASN A 98 -8.37 2.63 1.25
C ASN A 98 -7.01 1.93 1.11
N ALA A 99 -6.97 0.59 1.08
CA ALA A 99 -5.71 -0.16 1.06
C ALA A 99 -4.83 0.15 -0.17
N LYS A 100 -5.46 0.27 -1.34
CA LYS A 100 -4.80 0.45 -2.63
C LYS A 100 -4.50 1.90 -2.98
N LEU A 101 -5.33 2.81 -2.50
CA LEU A 101 -5.23 4.24 -2.71
C LEU A 101 -5.65 4.87 -1.37
N PRO A 102 -4.70 5.40 -0.59
CA PRO A 102 -5.05 6.10 0.63
C PRO A 102 -5.85 7.34 0.25
N LEU A 103 -6.70 7.81 1.16
CA LEU A 103 -7.28 9.14 1.03
C LEU A 103 -6.13 10.13 0.88
N PHE A 104 -6.24 11.05 -0.09
CA PHE A 104 -5.23 12.09 -0.29
C PHE A 104 -5.02 12.83 1.03
N ASN A 105 -3.83 12.73 1.58
CA ASN A 105 -3.46 13.42 2.81
C ASN A 105 -2.44 14.50 2.46
N GLU A 106 -2.87 15.77 2.49
CA GLU A 106 -1.98 16.93 2.26
C GLU A 106 -0.81 16.98 3.26
N ASN A 107 -0.99 16.38 4.45
CA ASN A 107 0.03 16.25 5.49
C ASN A 107 0.73 14.89 5.51
N GLY A 108 0.46 14.02 4.52
CA GLY A 108 1.14 12.73 4.35
C GLY A 108 2.62 12.89 4.04
N SER A 109 3.38 11.80 4.10
CA SER A 109 4.80 11.84 3.73
C SER A 109 4.96 12.20 2.25
N LEU A 110 6.15 12.66 1.86
CA LEU A 110 6.44 12.94 0.44
C LEU A 110 6.24 11.67 -0.41
N GLU A 111 6.55 10.51 0.14
CA GLU A 111 6.37 9.21 -0.52
C GLU A 111 4.89 8.93 -0.78
N ASP A 112 4.03 9.16 0.21
CA ASP A 112 2.57 9.00 0.07
C ASP A 112 2.00 9.91 -1.01
N LYS A 113 2.45 11.17 -1.05
CA LYS A 113 2.03 12.15 -2.06
C LYS A 113 2.42 11.69 -3.47
N VAL A 114 3.65 11.19 -3.62
CA VAL A 114 4.13 10.66 -4.90
C VAL A 114 3.31 9.45 -5.32
N ASN A 115 3.20 8.44 -4.45
CA ASN A 115 2.43 7.23 -4.73
C ASN A 115 0.98 7.57 -5.08
N TYR A 116 0.34 8.47 -4.31
CA TYR A 116 -1.00 8.94 -4.62
C TYR A 116 -1.09 9.47 -6.06
N MET A 117 -0.24 10.43 -6.44
CA MET A 117 -0.23 11.00 -7.80
C MET A 117 0.07 9.96 -8.88
N LEU A 118 0.99 9.03 -8.62
CA LEU A 118 1.30 7.96 -9.56
C LEU A 118 0.09 7.09 -9.84
N TYR A 119 -0.70 6.71 -8.83
CA TYR A 119 -1.80 5.76 -8.99
C TYR A 119 -3.15 6.42 -9.29
N SER A 120 -3.41 7.64 -8.83
CA SER A 120 -4.68 8.34 -9.04
C SER A 120 -4.74 9.09 -10.38
N GLU A 121 -3.61 9.65 -10.84
CA GLU A 121 -3.58 10.52 -12.02
C GLU A 121 -2.74 9.97 -13.17
N ILE A 122 -1.53 9.45 -12.88
CA ILE A 122 -0.56 9.09 -13.94
C ILE A 122 -0.83 7.70 -14.51
N ASN A 123 -0.87 6.66 -13.68
CA ASN A 123 -1.03 5.28 -14.09
C ASN A 123 -2.35 4.98 -14.82
N PRO A 124 -3.50 5.62 -14.51
CA PRO A 124 -4.71 5.47 -15.32
C PRO A 124 -4.48 5.85 -16.78
N GLY A 125 -3.69 6.91 -17.03
CA GLY A 125 -3.29 7.34 -18.38
C GLY A 125 -2.32 6.36 -19.04
N LEU A 126 -1.30 5.89 -18.31
CA LEU A 126 -0.31 4.94 -18.84
C LEU A 126 -0.91 3.57 -19.16
N SER A 127 -1.85 3.12 -18.32
CA SER A 127 -2.51 1.81 -18.44
C SER A 127 -3.32 1.70 -19.73
N ALA A 128 -3.81 2.81 -20.28
CA ALA A 128 -4.49 2.84 -21.58
C ALA A 128 -3.58 2.35 -22.73
N HIS A 129 -2.26 2.45 -22.55
CA HIS A 129 -1.24 1.96 -23.47
C HIS A 129 -0.50 0.73 -22.93
N GLY A 130 -1.05 0.08 -21.90
CA GLY A 130 -0.46 -1.10 -21.26
C GLY A 130 0.82 -0.82 -20.49
N GLY A 131 1.11 0.44 -20.18
CA GLY A 131 2.28 0.84 -19.39
C GLY A 131 1.92 1.18 -17.94
N GLU A 132 2.93 1.20 -17.09
CA GLU A 132 2.82 1.62 -15.70
C GLU A 132 4.11 2.30 -15.23
N VAL A 133 4.02 3.03 -14.13
CA VAL A 133 5.17 3.58 -13.41
C VAL A 133 4.97 3.39 -11.90
N SER A 134 6.06 3.11 -11.20
CA SER A 134 6.08 2.91 -9.75
C SER A 134 7.22 3.70 -9.13
N LEU A 135 7.05 4.10 -7.87
CA LEU A 135 8.11 4.69 -7.06
C LEU A 135 8.98 3.57 -6.49
N VAL A 136 10.30 3.68 -6.67
CA VAL A 136 11.29 2.75 -6.09
C VAL A 136 11.75 3.26 -4.73
N GLU A 137 12.13 4.54 -4.66
CA GLU A 137 12.60 5.17 -3.43
C GLU A 137 12.63 6.70 -3.54
N LEU A 138 12.76 7.39 -2.40
CA LEU A 138 13.08 8.81 -2.32
C LEU A 138 14.55 9.01 -1.91
N LEU A 139 15.37 9.49 -2.85
CA LEU A 139 16.73 9.92 -2.59
C LEU A 139 16.76 11.33 -2.01
N ASN A 140 17.59 11.55 -0.99
CA ASN A 140 17.79 12.86 -0.33
C ASN A 140 16.51 13.55 0.17
N LYS A 141 15.39 12.81 0.30
CA LYS A 141 14.07 13.32 0.69
C LYS A 141 13.45 14.34 -0.28
N ASP A 142 13.97 14.50 -1.49
CA ASP A 142 13.43 15.43 -2.50
C ASP A 142 13.57 14.93 -3.95
N THR A 143 14.17 13.75 -4.15
CA THR A 143 14.40 13.14 -5.46
C THR A 143 13.68 11.81 -5.56
N ALA A 144 12.65 11.71 -6.41
CA ALA A 144 11.91 10.48 -6.61
C ALA A 144 12.58 9.59 -7.66
N VAL A 145 12.84 8.34 -7.31
CA VAL A 145 13.38 7.31 -8.21
C VAL A 145 12.22 6.48 -8.72
N LEU A 146 11.94 6.53 -10.01
CA LEU A 146 10.81 5.86 -10.65
C LEU A 146 11.29 4.70 -11.52
N GLN A 147 10.44 3.67 -11.61
CA GLN A 147 10.60 2.55 -12.52
C GLN A 147 9.35 2.42 -13.40
N PHE A 148 9.55 2.47 -14.70
CA PHE A 148 8.53 2.26 -15.72
C PHE A 148 8.45 0.78 -16.10
N GLY A 149 7.23 0.32 -16.35
CA GLY A 149 6.91 -1.06 -16.67
C GLY A 149 5.95 -1.19 -17.85
N GLY A 150 5.73 -2.43 -18.29
CA GLY A 150 4.80 -2.76 -19.37
C GLY A 150 5.15 -2.08 -20.70
N GLY A 151 4.13 -1.52 -21.35
CA GLY A 151 4.23 -0.77 -22.61
C GLY A 151 5.18 0.44 -22.55
N CYS A 152 5.41 1.00 -21.37
CA CYS A 152 6.31 2.13 -21.14
C CYS A 152 7.78 1.75 -21.07
N GLN A 153 8.12 0.47 -20.88
CA GLN A 153 9.52 0.03 -20.73
C GLN A 153 10.31 0.04 -22.05
N GLY A 154 9.66 0.00 -23.22
CA GLY A 154 10.37 -0.19 -24.50
C GLY A 154 9.91 0.71 -25.65
N CYS A 155 9.15 1.77 -25.35
CA CYS A 155 8.47 2.57 -26.36
C CYS A 155 9.41 3.59 -27.05
N GLY A 156 10.21 3.11 -28.02
CA GLY A 156 11.27 3.88 -28.67
C GLY A 156 10.88 5.12 -29.50
N MET A 157 9.62 5.57 -29.48
CA MET A 157 9.17 6.85 -30.06
C MET A 157 8.68 7.86 -29.02
N VAL A 158 8.58 7.49 -27.74
CA VAL A 158 7.89 8.27 -26.69
C VAL A 158 8.72 8.42 -25.41
N ASP A 159 9.97 7.93 -25.37
CA ASP A 159 10.82 7.94 -24.17
C ASP A 159 11.05 9.34 -23.56
N LEU A 160 11.05 10.40 -24.38
CA LEU A 160 11.16 11.77 -23.85
C LEU A 160 9.82 12.31 -23.37
N THR A 161 8.77 12.28 -24.19
CA THR A 161 7.51 12.99 -23.89
C THR A 161 6.70 12.36 -22.76
N LEU A 162 6.74 11.03 -22.63
CA LEU A 162 6.06 10.34 -21.52
C LEU A 162 6.76 10.62 -20.20
N LYS A 163 8.09 10.48 -20.19
CA LYS A 163 8.91 10.79 -19.03
C LYS A 163 8.79 12.26 -18.64
N ASP A 164 8.90 13.18 -19.60
CA ASP A 164 8.75 14.62 -19.38
C ASP A 164 7.34 14.95 -18.87
N GLY A 165 6.32 14.23 -19.35
CA GLY A 165 4.94 14.37 -18.88
C GLY A 165 4.78 13.95 -17.42
N VAL A 166 5.26 12.76 -17.07
CA VAL A 166 5.25 12.24 -15.68
C VAL A 166 6.06 13.14 -14.76
N GLU A 167 7.26 13.54 -15.18
CA GLU A 167 8.14 14.42 -14.42
C GLU A 167 7.48 15.77 -14.17
N LYS A 168 6.93 16.38 -15.22
CA LYS A 168 6.22 17.66 -15.11
C LYS A 168 5.01 17.56 -14.18
N THR A 169 4.16 16.56 -14.36
CA THR A 169 2.96 16.38 -13.52
C THR A 169 3.32 16.22 -12.04
N LEU A 170 4.35 15.43 -11.72
CA LEU A 170 4.79 15.25 -10.34
C LEU A 170 5.37 16.54 -9.74
N LEU A 171 6.26 17.24 -10.47
CA LEU A 171 6.86 18.49 -9.98
C LEU A 171 5.84 19.64 -9.85
N GLU A 172 4.81 19.68 -10.70
CA GLU A 172 3.74 20.68 -10.64
C GLU A 172 2.79 20.46 -9.45
N ASN A 173 2.49 19.20 -9.12
CA ASN A 173 1.56 18.86 -8.03
C ASN A 173 2.25 18.67 -6.68
N ILE A 174 3.55 18.36 -6.66
CA ILE A 174 4.32 18.08 -5.46
C ILE A 174 5.54 19.01 -5.43
N PRO A 175 5.40 20.26 -4.95
CA PRO A 175 6.47 21.26 -4.96
C PRO A 175 7.67 20.90 -4.06
N GLU A 176 7.51 19.90 -3.19
CA GLU A 176 8.58 19.33 -2.36
C GLU A 176 9.58 18.50 -3.18
N LEU A 177 9.17 17.96 -4.33
CA LEU A 177 10.07 17.27 -5.25
C LEU A 177 10.91 18.29 -6.02
N LYS A 178 12.21 18.01 -6.12
CA LYS A 178 13.14 18.81 -6.94
C LYS A 178 13.61 18.08 -8.18
N LYS A 179 13.57 16.75 -8.16
CA LYS A 179 14.12 15.94 -9.23
C LYS A 179 13.42 14.59 -9.32
N ILE A 180 13.34 14.08 -10.53
CA ILE A 180 12.88 12.73 -10.82
C ILE A 180 13.99 11.98 -11.54
N VAL A 181 14.24 10.75 -11.12
CA VAL A 181 15.25 9.85 -11.69
C VAL A 181 14.52 8.62 -12.19
N ASP A 182 14.82 8.22 -13.41
CA ASP A 182 14.30 7.00 -14.01
C ASP A 182 15.41 5.95 -14.02
N VAL A 183 15.15 4.78 -13.44
CA VAL A 183 16.10 3.66 -13.36
C VAL A 183 15.76 2.52 -14.33
N THR A 184 14.80 2.74 -15.23
CA THR A 184 14.35 1.74 -16.19
C THR A 184 15.34 1.58 -17.33
N ASP A 185 15.66 0.34 -17.69
CA ASP A 185 16.40 0.06 -18.92
C ASP A 185 15.44 0.01 -20.12
N HIS A 186 15.40 1.13 -20.85
CA HIS A 186 14.52 1.32 -22.02
C HIS A 186 15.01 0.61 -23.30
N SER A 187 16.16 -0.05 -23.26
CA SER A 187 16.65 -0.81 -24.42
C SER A 187 15.86 -2.11 -24.64
N TYR A 188 15.13 -2.59 -23.63
CA TYR A 188 14.33 -3.82 -23.68
C TYR A 188 12.95 -3.58 -24.30
N LYS A 189 12.78 -3.97 -25.58
CA LYS A 189 11.55 -3.73 -26.36
C LYS A 189 10.55 -4.89 -26.40
N GLU A 190 10.71 -5.90 -25.56
CA GLU A 190 9.85 -7.11 -25.60
C GLU A 190 8.37 -6.77 -25.37
N ASN A 191 8.10 -5.79 -24.49
CA ASN A 191 6.77 -5.33 -24.10
C ASN A 191 6.37 -3.97 -24.74
N ALA A 192 7.15 -3.45 -25.70
CA ALA A 192 6.90 -2.12 -26.26
C ALA A 192 5.54 -2.03 -26.98
N TYR A 193 4.75 -1.00 -26.67
CA TYR A 193 3.46 -0.77 -27.31
C TYR A 193 3.58 -0.45 -28.81
N TYR A 194 4.55 0.39 -29.18
CA TYR A 194 4.96 0.63 -30.57
C TYR A 194 6.27 -0.10 -30.86
N LYS A 195 6.28 -0.95 -31.89
CA LYS A 195 7.48 -1.65 -32.39
C LYS A 195 8.06 -0.96 -33.62
#